data_AF-A0A2E4C694-F1
#
_entry.id   AF-A0A2E4C694-F1
#
_cell.length_a   1.000
_cell.length_b   1.000
_cell.length_c   1.000
_cell.angle_alpha   90.00
_cell.angle_beta   90.00
_cell.angle_gamma   90.00
#
_symmetry.space_group_name_H-M   'P 1'
#
loop_
_entity.id
_entity.type
_entity.pdbx_description
1 polymer ?
#
loop_
_entity_poly.entity_id
_entity_poly.type
_entity_poly.pdbx_seq_one_letter_code
_entity_poly.pdbx_strand_id
1 'polypeptide(L)'
;MGVCELCGNERVSTRKTQTSTTIIDCCIKCSDSLGLSPINEKKYNSKIITKPLISKSSNYLIGTETEELIPNFHIKIRKEREIRGWDIEQLAKKTNEKVNMIQKIENGYRVTDATIKKISKALDINLFSPITPQNERIIKSKEMKEMTMADANISQNDIVSKQKNTKRKMRRLGVSRIGGRKRKKD
;
A
#
# COMPACT_ATOMS: atom_id res chain seq x y z
N MET A 1 -28.05 19.16 -38.79
CA MET A 1 -28.84 18.41 -39.80
C MET A 1 -27.87 17.53 -40.56
N GLY A 2 -28.16 16.24 -40.64
CA GLY A 2 -27.25 15.23 -41.18
C GLY A 2 -27.68 14.75 -42.58
N VAL A 3 -26.91 13.81 -43.11
CA VAL A 3 -27.24 13.08 -44.33
C VAL A 3 -27.84 11.71 -43.95
N CYS A 4 -28.89 11.28 -44.64
CA CYS A 4 -29.47 9.95 -44.42
C CYS A 4 -28.72 8.92 -45.25
N GLU A 5 -28.08 7.95 -44.61
CA GLU A 5 -27.28 6.91 -45.27
C GLU A 5 -28.14 5.87 -46.04
N LEU A 6 -29.46 5.85 -45.82
CA LEU A 6 -30.39 4.96 -46.53
C LEU A 6 -30.99 5.55 -47.79
N CYS A 7 -31.25 6.87 -47.82
CA CYS A 7 -31.89 7.53 -48.96
C CYS A 7 -31.07 8.65 -49.60
N GLY A 8 -29.90 8.97 -49.04
CA GLY A 8 -28.99 9.99 -49.56
C GLY A 8 -29.47 11.44 -49.37
N ASN A 9 -30.63 11.67 -48.75
CA ASN A 9 -31.12 13.03 -48.55
C ASN A 9 -30.22 13.80 -47.56
N GLU A 10 -29.79 14.97 -47.99
CA GLU A 10 -29.04 15.91 -47.16
C GLU A 10 -29.97 16.85 -46.38
N ARG A 11 -29.46 17.42 -45.28
CA ARG A 11 -30.14 18.40 -44.43
C ARG A 11 -31.43 17.90 -43.76
N VAL A 12 -31.48 16.61 -43.40
CA VAL A 12 -32.60 16.00 -42.67
C VAL A 12 -32.21 15.69 -41.23
N SER A 13 -33.20 15.56 -40.34
CA SER A 13 -32.97 15.09 -38.97
C SER A 13 -32.66 13.59 -39.01
N THR A 14 -31.44 13.22 -38.62
CA THR A 14 -31.00 11.83 -38.56
C THR A 14 -31.10 11.28 -37.13
N ARG A 15 -31.41 9.99 -37.01
CA ARG A 15 -31.36 9.21 -35.77
C ARG A 15 -30.49 7.99 -36.00
N LYS A 16 -29.69 7.61 -35.00
CA LYS A 16 -28.92 6.37 -35.01
C LYS A 16 -29.88 5.19 -34.88
N THR A 17 -29.93 4.36 -35.91
CA THR A 17 -30.71 3.11 -35.96
C THR A 17 -29.78 1.96 -36.33
N GLN A 18 -30.08 0.75 -35.88
CA GLN A 18 -29.31 -0.43 -36.24
C GLN A 18 -30.03 -1.27 -37.28
N THR A 19 -29.36 -1.55 -38.39
CA THR A 19 -29.84 -2.46 -39.43
C THR A 19 -28.95 -3.70 -39.43
N SER A 20 -29.52 -4.88 -39.14
CA SER A 20 -28.88 -6.21 -39.07
C SER A 20 -27.59 -6.31 -38.22
N THR A 21 -26.52 -5.65 -38.63
CA THR A 21 -25.19 -5.68 -37.99
C THR A 21 -24.52 -4.32 -37.86
N THR A 22 -25.05 -3.27 -38.52
CA THR A 22 -24.41 -1.95 -38.58
C THR A 22 -25.31 -0.86 -37.99
N ILE A 23 -24.68 0.13 -37.36
CA ILE A 23 -25.36 1.32 -36.82
C ILE A 23 -25.22 2.42 -37.87
N ILE A 24 -26.36 2.98 -38.27
CA ILE A 24 -26.48 3.90 -39.40
C ILE A 24 -27.34 5.10 -39.00
N ASP A 25 -27.01 6.28 -39.50
CA ASP A 25 -27.79 7.50 -39.32
C ASP A 25 -28.90 7.62 -40.38
N CYS A 26 -30.15 7.54 -39.94
CA CYS A 26 -31.32 7.46 -40.82
C CYS A 26 -32.33 8.58 -40.54
N CYS A 27 -33.01 9.07 -41.59
CA CYS A 27 -34.12 10.00 -41.42
C CYS A 27 -35.39 9.30 -40.92
N ILE A 28 -36.30 10.07 -40.32
CA ILE A 28 -37.55 9.56 -39.71
C ILE A 28 -38.38 8.75 -40.73
N LYS A 29 -38.47 9.20 -41.98
CA LYS A 29 -39.21 8.48 -43.04
C LYS A 29 -38.62 7.09 -43.31
N CYS A 30 -37.29 6.97 -43.34
CA CYS A 30 -36.63 5.69 -43.59
C CYS A 30 -36.70 4.76 -42.38
N SER A 31 -36.60 5.29 -41.14
CA SER A 31 -36.78 4.47 -39.94
C SER A 31 -38.20 3.91 -39.85
N ASP A 32 -39.20 4.71 -40.21
CA ASP A 32 -40.61 4.31 -40.12
C ASP A 32 -40.98 3.30 -41.20
N SER A 33 -40.56 3.53 -42.46
CA SER A 33 -40.81 2.60 -43.57
C SER A 33 -40.14 1.24 -43.39
N LEU A 34 -39.00 1.19 -42.72
CA LEU A 34 -38.24 -0.06 -42.48
C LEU A 34 -38.45 -0.62 -41.07
N GLY A 35 -39.27 0.02 -40.23
CA GLY A 35 -39.58 -0.43 -38.87
C GLY A 35 -38.37 -0.49 -37.93
N LEU A 36 -37.36 0.38 -38.13
CA LEU A 36 -36.13 0.37 -37.33
C LEU A 36 -36.29 1.21 -36.06
N SER A 37 -35.98 0.61 -34.90
CA SER A 37 -36.03 1.33 -33.62
C SER A 37 -34.77 2.17 -33.38
N PRO A 38 -34.90 3.43 -32.91
CA PRO A 38 -33.74 4.29 -32.62
C PRO A 38 -33.01 3.82 -31.37
N ILE A 39 -31.69 3.74 -31.44
CA ILE A 39 -30.83 3.44 -30.29
C ILE A 39 -30.70 4.73 -29.48
N ASN A 40 -31.54 4.86 -28.45
CA ASN A 40 -31.34 5.88 -27.43
C ASN A 40 -30.22 5.43 -26.48
N GLU A 41 -29.00 5.93 -26.70
CA GLU A 41 -27.94 5.84 -25.70
C GLU A 41 -28.46 6.54 -24.42
N LYS A 42 -28.88 5.74 -23.43
CA LYS A 42 -29.23 6.25 -22.11
C LYS A 42 -28.00 6.96 -21.59
N LYS A 43 -28.03 8.29 -21.53
CA LYS A 43 -27.04 9.10 -20.82
C LYS A 43 -27.10 8.66 -19.36
N TYR A 44 -26.21 7.76 -18.95
CA TYR A 44 -25.96 7.51 -17.55
C TYR A 44 -25.45 8.82 -16.97
N ASN A 45 -26.36 9.57 -16.33
CA ASN A 45 -25.99 10.66 -15.46
C ASN A 45 -25.25 10.04 -14.27
N SER A 46 -23.95 9.80 -14.43
CA SER A 46 -23.05 9.54 -13.31
C SER A 46 -22.99 10.83 -12.50
N LYS A 47 -23.94 10.99 -11.58
CA LYS A 47 -23.75 11.88 -10.44
C LYS A 47 -22.53 11.34 -9.72
N ILE A 48 -21.37 11.92 -10.00
CA ILE A 48 -20.13 11.65 -9.27
C ILE A 48 -20.37 12.19 -7.86
N ILE A 49 -20.91 11.34 -6.99
CA ILE A 49 -20.94 11.59 -5.56
C ILE A 49 -19.49 11.40 -5.11
N THR A 50 -18.73 12.48 -5.00
CA THR A 50 -17.42 12.50 -4.36
C THR A 50 -17.59 12.27 -2.86
N LYS A 51 -17.89 11.02 -2.48
CA LYS A 51 -17.54 10.56 -1.12
C LYS A 51 -16.01 10.47 -1.12
N PRO A 52 -15.29 11.05 -0.14
CA PRO A 52 -13.87 10.81 -0.03
C PRO A 52 -13.70 9.32 0.28
N LEU A 53 -13.35 8.53 -0.73
CA LEU A 53 -12.72 7.25 -0.50
C LEU A 53 -11.41 7.60 0.20
N ILE A 54 -11.39 7.40 1.52
CA ILE A 54 -10.17 7.04 2.21
C ILE A 54 -9.75 5.72 1.57
N SER A 55 -9.05 5.84 0.46
CA SER A 55 -8.30 4.76 -0.15
C SER A 55 -7.27 4.38 0.89
N LYS A 56 -7.61 3.40 1.73
CA LYS A 56 -6.61 2.55 2.34
C LYS A 56 -5.94 1.84 1.18
N SER A 57 -5.01 2.53 0.50
CA SER A 57 -4.09 1.85 -0.38
C SER A 57 -3.32 0.93 0.55
N SER A 58 -3.69 -0.34 0.50
CA SER A 58 -2.95 -1.42 1.12
C SER A 58 -1.56 -1.41 0.50
N ASN A 59 -0.69 -0.58 1.07
CA ASN A 59 0.74 -0.78 0.96
C ASN A 59 0.98 -2.06 1.75
N TYR A 60 0.91 -3.17 1.03
CA TYR A 60 1.15 -4.51 1.54
C TYR A 60 2.55 -4.49 2.16
N LEU A 61 2.62 -4.42 3.49
CA LEU A 61 3.86 -4.67 4.19
C LEU A 61 4.23 -6.11 3.87
N ILE A 62 5.42 -6.32 3.32
CA ILE A 62 5.93 -7.65 3.02
C ILE A 62 6.24 -8.31 4.37
N GLY A 63 5.26 -9.07 4.86
CA GLY A 63 5.23 -9.76 6.14
C GLY A 63 3.76 -10.00 6.51
N THR A 64 3.37 -11.21 6.89
CA THR A 64 1.97 -11.56 7.20
C THR A 64 1.45 -10.91 8.50
N GLU A 65 2.26 -10.09 9.15
CA GLU A 65 1.93 -9.44 10.42
C GLU A 65 1.16 -8.16 10.15
N THR A 66 -0.12 -8.17 10.51
CA THR A 66 -1.05 -7.04 10.33
C THR A 66 -1.09 -6.09 11.53
N GLU A 67 -0.49 -6.50 12.65
CA GLU A 67 -0.61 -5.83 13.94
C GLU A 67 0.75 -5.72 14.63
N GLU A 68 1.01 -4.55 15.22
CA GLU A 68 2.22 -4.22 15.98
C GLU A 68 1.88 -3.97 17.45
N LEU A 69 2.86 -4.18 18.33
CA LEU A 69 2.72 -3.84 19.75
C LEU A 69 2.73 -2.31 19.93
N ILE A 70 1.76 -1.80 20.69
CA ILE A 70 1.64 -0.37 20.97
C ILE A 70 2.87 0.13 21.76
N PRO A 71 3.42 1.33 21.46
CA PRO A 71 4.45 1.94 22.27
C PRO A 71 3.95 2.16 23.72
N ASN A 72 4.86 2.09 24.70
CA ASN A 72 4.51 2.26 26.12
C ASN A 72 3.49 1.23 26.67
N PHE A 73 3.42 0.03 26.08
CA PHE A 73 2.56 -1.08 26.55
C PHE A 73 2.74 -1.39 28.06
N HIS A 74 3.96 -1.27 28.58
CA HIS A 74 4.29 -1.58 29.97
C HIS A 74 3.55 -0.69 30.97
N ILE A 75 3.36 0.60 30.65
CA ILE A 75 2.60 1.54 31.48
C ILE A 75 1.13 1.13 31.51
N LYS A 76 0.59 0.71 30.36
CA LYS A 76 -0.80 0.26 30.24
C LYS A 76 -1.05 -0.98 31.10
N ILE A 77 -0.14 -1.96 31.04
CA ILE A 77 -0.21 -3.18 31.85
C ILE A 77 -0.17 -2.83 33.34
N ARG A 78 0.75 -1.97 33.78
CA ARG A 78 0.85 -1.56 35.20
C ARG A 78 -0.42 -0.87 35.68
N LYS A 79 -0.94 0.10 34.94
CA LYS A 79 -2.16 0.84 35.30
C LYS A 79 -3.34 -0.11 35.48
N GLU A 80 -3.53 -1.03 34.54
CA GLU A 80 -4.66 -1.96 34.56
C GLU A 80 -4.52 -3.01 35.65
N ARG A 81 -3.29 -3.42 35.96
CA ARG A 81 -2.99 -4.25 37.12
C ARG A 81 -3.38 -3.53 38.42
N GLU A 82 -3.01 -2.26 38.56
CA GLU A 82 -3.32 -1.43 39.73
C GLU A 82 -4.83 -1.19 39.87
N ILE A 83 -5.53 -0.91 38.77
CA ILE A 83 -7.00 -0.73 38.75
C ILE A 83 -7.71 -2.00 39.25
N ARG A 84 -7.22 -3.18 38.84
CA ARG A 84 -7.76 -4.47 39.29
C ARG A 84 -7.28 -4.88 40.69
N GLY A 85 -6.35 -4.13 41.29
CA GLY A 85 -5.77 -4.44 42.59
C GLY A 85 -4.96 -5.75 42.62
N TRP A 86 -4.41 -6.17 41.49
CA TRP A 86 -3.66 -7.42 41.40
C TRP A 86 -2.19 -7.21 41.77
N ASP A 87 -1.65 -8.14 42.55
CA ASP A 87 -0.20 -8.20 42.73
C ASP A 87 0.47 -8.86 41.51
N ILE A 88 1.77 -8.61 41.32
CA ILE A 88 2.56 -9.17 40.23
C ILE A 88 2.52 -10.70 40.26
N GLU A 89 2.55 -11.29 41.46
CA GLU A 89 2.41 -12.74 41.64
C GLU A 89 1.03 -13.27 41.21
N GLN A 90 -0.03 -12.51 41.46
CA GLN A 90 -1.39 -12.90 41.07
C GLN A 90 -1.56 -12.85 39.56
N LEU A 91 -1.03 -11.80 38.90
CA LEU A 91 -1.02 -11.71 37.45
C LEU A 91 -0.23 -12.89 36.85
N ALA A 92 0.91 -13.25 37.44
CA ALA A 92 1.75 -14.38 37.01
C ALA A 92 1.02 -15.71 37.08
N LYS A 93 0.29 -15.94 38.17
CA LYS A 93 -0.58 -17.13 38.34
C LYS A 93 -1.71 -17.15 37.32
N LYS A 94 -2.34 -16.02 37.00
CA LYS A 94 -3.43 -15.94 36.01
C LYS A 94 -2.96 -16.19 34.59
N THR A 95 -1.76 -15.73 34.22
CA THR A 95 -1.21 -15.89 32.87
C THR A 95 -0.38 -17.16 32.69
N ASN A 96 -0.18 -17.95 33.75
CA ASN A 96 0.75 -19.10 33.78
C ASN A 96 2.16 -18.73 33.31
N GLU A 97 2.67 -17.59 33.79
CA GLU A 97 4.01 -17.09 33.47
C GLU A 97 4.84 -16.90 34.75
N LYS A 98 6.17 -16.83 34.61
CA LYS A 98 7.05 -16.60 35.76
C LYS A 98 6.94 -15.15 36.27
N VAL A 99 6.98 -14.95 37.59
CA VAL A 99 6.93 -13.61 38.23
C VAL A 99 7.99 -12.67 37.66
N ASN A 100 9.23 -13.15 37.53
CA ASN A 100 10.34 -12.37 36.94
C ASN A 100 10.07 -11.94 35.49
N MET A 101 9.29 -12.73 34.74
CA MET A 101 8.93 -12.38 33.37
C MET A 101 7.96 -11.19 33.35
N ILE A 102 6.97 -11.20 34.24
CA ILE A 102 6.01 -10.10 34.35
C ILE A 102 6.69 -8.82 34.83
N GLN A 103 7.59 -8.91 35.80
CA GLN A 103 8.39 -7.76 36.24
C GLN A 103 9.18 -7.14 35.08
N LYS A 104 9.81 -7.97 34.23
CA LYS A 104 10.52 -7.50 33.03
C LYS A 104 9.56 -6.78 32.06
N ILE A 105 8.36 -7.33 31.85
CA ILE A 105 7.34 -6.75 30.98
C ILE A 105 6.88 -5.38 31.52
N GLU A 106 6.60 -5.25 32.82
CA GLU A 106 6.23 -3.98 33.45
C GLU A 106 7.37 -2.94 33.42
N ASN A 107 8.62 -3.39 33.37
CA ASN A 107 9.79 -2.53 33.21
C ASN A 107 10.05 -2.13 31.74
N GLY A 108 9.22 -2.57 30.80
CA GLY A 108 9.34 -2.21 29.37
C GLY A 108 10.11 -3.19 28.51
N TYR A 109 10.56 -4.33 29.05
CA TYR A 109 11.22 -5.35 28.26
C TYR A 109 10.21 -6.08 27.36
N ARG A 110 10.50 -6.13 26.05
CA ARG A 110 9.68 -6.84 25.07
C ARG A 110 10.06 -8.32 25.04
N VAL A 111 9.13 -9.16 25.49
CA VAL A 111 9.21 -10.63 25.42
C VAL A 111 8.48 -11.12 24.17
N THR A 112 8.28 -12.44 24.05
CA THR A 112 7.57 -13.10 22.95
C THR A 112 6.10 -12.67 22.90
N ASP A 113 5.58 -12.50 21.68
CA ASP A 113 4.20 -12.05 21.47
C ASP A 113 3.14 -13.00 22.04
N ALA A 114 3.46 -14.30 22.15
CA ALA A 114 2.59 -15.26 22.80
C ALA A 114 2.31 -14.91 24.27
N THR A 115 3.34 -14.48 25.02
CA THR A 115 3.20 -14.09 26.43
C THR A 115 2.40 -12.79 26.57
N ILE A 116 2.65 -11.83 25.68
CA ILE A 116 1.95 -10.55 25.66
C ILE A 116 0.47 -10.75 25.32
N LYS A 117 0.14 -11.66 24.39
CA LYS A 117 -1.25 -12.05 24.08
C LYS A 117 -1.95 -12.73 25.25
N LYS A 118 -1.24 -13.48 26.12
CA LYS A 118 -1.83 -14.03 27.34
C LYS A 118 -2.17 -12.93 28.34
N ILE A 119 -1.25 -11.97 28.53
CA ILE A 119 -1.46 -10.83 29.43
C ILE A 119 -2.60 -9.95 28.93
N SER A 120 -2.65 -9.69 27.62
CA SER A 120 -3.73 -8.90 27.00
C SER A 120 -5.09 -9.54 27.24
N LYS A 121 -5.19 -10.88 27.16
CA LYS A 121 -6.41 -11.64 27.48
C LYS A 121 -6.72 -11.66 28.97
N ALA A 122 -5.74 -11.82 29.85
CA ALA A 122 -5.98 -11.87 31.29
C ALA A 122 -6.49 -10.53 31.85
N LEU A 123 -6.06 -9.41 31.25
CA LEU A 123 -6.45 -8.06 31.63
C LEU A 123 -7.55 -7.47 30.74
N ASP A 124 -8.02 -8.19 29.72
CA ASP A 124 -9.01 -7.74 28.73
C ASP A 124 -8.66 -6.40 28.05
N ILE A 125 -7.39 -6.22 27.68
CA ILE A 125 -6.88 -4.99 27.06
C ILE A 125 -6.38 -5.27 25.64
N ASN A 126 -6.61 -4.32 24.73
CA ASN A 126 -5.95 -4.29 23.43
C ASN A 126 -4.53 -3.69 23.56
N LEU A 127 -3.51 -4.55 23.45
CA LEU A 127 -2.08 -4.18 23.42
C LEU A 127 -1.50 -4.10 22.00
N PHE A 128 -2.19 -4.70 21.02
CA PHE A 128 -1.79 -4.69 19.62
C PHE A 128 -2.63 -3.67 18.85
N SER A 129 -1.99 -2.95 17.94
CA SER A 129 -2.60 -1.94 17.06
C SER A 129 -2.29 -2.30 15.61
N PRO A 130 -3.18 -2.01 14.65
CA PRO A 130 -2.84 -2.13 13.24
C PRO A 130 -1.62 -1.28 12.91
N ILE A 131 -0.78 -1.79 12.02
CA ILE A 131 0.44 -1.11 11.59
C ILE A 131 0.06 0.13 10.80
N THR A 132 0.32 1.30 11.36
CA THR A 132 0.23 2.58 10.66
C THR A 132 1.65 2.99 10.28
N PRO A 133 2.00 3.10 8.98
CA PRO A 133 3.31 3.57 8.59
C PRO A 133 3.47 5.04 9.03
N GLN A 134 4.16 5.28 10.13
CA GLN A 134 4.43 6.63 10.65
C GLN A 134 5.41 7.42 9.77
N ASN A 135 6.12 6.73 8.88
CA ASN A 135 7.08 7.33 7.95
C ASN A 135 6.51 7.35 6.53
N GLU A 136 5.42 8.08 6.34
CA GLU A 136 5.07 8.54 4.99
C GLU A 136 6.08 9.63 4.60
N ARG A 137 7.11 9.25 3.83
CA ARG A 137 7.79 10.27 3.04
C ARG A 137 6.75 10.80 2.08
N ILE A 138 6.42 12.08 2.22
CA ILE A 138 5.64 12.81 1.22
C ILE A 138 6.52 12.86 -0.03
N ILE A 139 6.39 11.85 -0.89
CA ILE A 139 6.90 11.90 -2.23
C ILE A 139 5.96 12.89 -2.91
N LYS A 140 6.43 14.13 -3.08
CA LYS A 140 5.74 15.07 -3.96
C LYS A 140 5.53 14.32 -5.27
N SER A 141 4.27 14.12 -5.65
CA SER A 141 3.94 13.56 -6.96
C SER A 141 4.77 14.32 -7.97
N LYS A 142 5.43 13.59 -8.88
CA LYS A 142 6.21 14.20 -9.95
C LYS A 142 5.24 15.08 -10.75
N GLU A 143 5.13 16.35 -10.38
CA GLU A 143 4.68 17.39 -11.29
C GLU A 143 5.43 17.15 -12.58
N MET A 144 4.75 17.25 -13.72
CA MET A 144 5.38 17.07 -15.01
C MET A 144 6.46 18.15 -15.16
N LYS A 145 7.64 17.91 -14.60
CA LYS A 145 8.81 18.74 -14.75
C LYS A 145 9.13 18.61 -16.22
N GLU A 146 8.90 19.71 -16.93
CA GLU A 146 9.46 19.93 -18.24
C GLU A 146 10.95 19.59 -18.16
N MET A 147 11.43 18.78 -19.10
CA MET A 147 12.81 18.32 -19.13
C MET A 147 13.73 19.55 -19.10
N THR A 148 14.56 19.65 -18.07
CA THR A 148 15.56 20.73 -18.01
C THR A 148 16.64 20.46 -19.05
N MET A 149 17.31 21.51 -19.56
CA MET A 149 18.42 21.32 -20.52
C MET A 149 19.53 20.39 -20.00
N ALA A 150 19.67 20.28 -18.68
CA ALA A 150 20.57 19.33 -18.01
C ALA A 150 20.16 17.85 -18.18
N ASP A 151 18.88 17.57 -18.40
CA ASP A 151 18.35 16.21 -18.64
C ASP A 151 18.45 15.81 -20.13
N ALA A 152 18.62 16.79 -21.03
CA ALA A 152 18.65 16.60 -22.49
C ALA A 152 20.03 16.18 -23.05
N ASN A 153 21.04 15.97 -22.20
CA ASN A 153 22.36 15.48 -22.64
C ASN A 153 22.35 13.97 -22.93
N ILE A 154 21.61 13.58 -23.97
CA ILE A 154 21.89 12.37 -24.75
C ILE A 154 21.73 12.75 -26.22
N SER A 155 22.72 13.46 -26.76
CA SER A 155 22.95 13.57 -28.20
C SER A 155 24.34 13.02 -28.51
N GLN A 156 24.33 11.76 -28.96
CA GLN A 156 25.23 11.22 -29.98
C GLN A 156 26.73 11.48 -29.82
N ASN A 157 27.37 10.66 -28.99
CA ASN A 157 28.39 9.70 -29.40
C ASN A 157 29.10 9.28 -28.14
N ASP A 158 28.82 8.06 -27.70
CA ASP A 158 29.76 7.21 -26.99
C ASP A 158 29.05 5.90 -26.68
N ILE A 159 29.28 4.90 -27.55
CA ILE A 159 29.29 3.50 -27.12
C ILE A 159 30.51 3.37 -26.19
N VAL A 160 30.44 3.97 -25.01
CA VAL A 160 31.34 3.62 -23.92
C VAL A 160 30.65 2.47 -23.20
N SER A 161 31.10 1.26 -23.55
CA SER A 161 30.86 0.07 -22.75
C SER A 161 31.03 0.45 -21.28
N LYS A 162 29.98 0.32 -20.48
CA LYS A 162 30.07 0.45 -19.01
C LYS A 162 30.90 -0.72 -18.51
N GLN A 163 32.22 -0.62 -18.63
CA GLN A 163 33.12 -1.41 -17.82
C GLN A 163 32.82 -1.01 -16.37
N LYS A 164 32.21 -1.94 -15.63
CA LYS A 164 32.06 -1.81 -14.19
C LYS A 164 33.46 -1.59 -13.62
N ASN A 165 33.75 -0.37 -13.20
CA ASN A 165 34.88 -0.11 -12.32
C ASN A 165 34.60 -0.85 -11.02
N THR A 166 35.10 -2.09 -10.94
CA THR A 166 35.24 -2.79 -9.67
C THR A 166 36.15 -1.91 -8.83
N LYS A 167 35.58 -1.16 -7.88
CA LYS A 167 36.37 -0.46 -6.88
C LYS A 167 37.24 -1.52 -6.22
N ARG A 168 38.54 -1.56 -6.57
CA ARG A 168 39.52 -2.35 -5.81
C ARG A 168 39.43 -1.82 -4.39
N LYS A 169 38.89 -2.62 -3.47
CA LYS A 169 38.90 -2.32 -2.04
C LYS A 169 40.36 -2.08 -1.67
N MET A 170 40.77 -0.83 -1.55
CA MET A 170 42.08 -0.53 -0.99
C MET A 170 42.10 -1.05 0.43
N ARG A 171 43.21 -1.68 0.80
CA ARG A 171 43.43 -2.18 2.16
C ARG A 171 43.38 -0.95 3.07
N ARG A 172 42.56 -0.99 4.12
CA ARG A 172 42.75 -0.08 5.25
C ARG A 172 44.18 -0.31 5.77
N LEU A 173 45.02 0.71 5.70
CA LEU A 173 46.30 0.71 6.40
C LEU A 173 45.99 0.51 7.89
N GLY A 174 46.55 -0.53 8.51
CA GLY A 174 46.42 -0.76 9.96
C GLY A 174 45.67 -2.01 10.43
N VAL A 175 45.35 -2.99 9.58
CA VAL A 175 44.90 -4.32 10.06
C VAL A 175 45.93 -5.38 9.68
N SER A 176 46.78 -5.77 10.62
CA SER A 176 47.67 -6.91 10.48
C SER A 176 46.83 -8.18 10.39
N ARG A 177 47.12 -9.02 9.38
CA ARG A 177 46.58 -10.38 9.28
C ARG A 177 47.31 -11.28 10.28
N ILE A 178 47.11 -11.05 11.57
CA ILE A 178 47.50 -12.04 12.57
C ILE A 178 46.24 -12.83 12.84
N GLY A 179 46.13 -13.95 12.12
CA GLY A 179 45.10 -14.96 12.38
C GLY A 179 45.14 -15.41 13.83
N GLY A 180 44.00 -15.93 14.31
CA GLY A 180 43.86 -16.41 15.69
C GLY A 180 45.01 -17.34 16.08
N ARG A 181 45.61 -17.07 17.25
CA ARG A 181 46.60 -17.96 17.87
C ARG A 181 46.02 -19.37 17.91
N LYS A 182 46.60 -20.31 17.17
CA LYS A 182 46.33 -21.74 17.39
C LYS A 182 46.77 -22.05 18.83
N ARG A 183 45.85 -22.53 19.66
CA ARG A 183 46.18 -23.12 20.96
C ARG A 183 47.16 -24.26 20.72
N LYS A 184 48.33 -24.24 21.39
CA LYS A 184 49.17 -25.42 21.53
C LYS A 184 48.34 -26.49 22.25
N LYS A 185 48.27 -27.69 21.67
CA LYS A 185 47.91 -28.89 22.40
C LYS A 185 49.21 -29.36 23.06
N ASP A 186 49.25 -29.28 24.37
CA ASP A 186 50.05 -30.16 25.22
C ASP A 186 49.05 -31.06 25.95
#